data_AF-A0A2D5YIQ8-F1
#
_entry.id   AF-A0A2D5YIQ8-F1
#
_cell.length_a   1.000
_cell.length_b   1.000
_cell.length_c   1.000
_cell.angle_alpha   90.00
_cell.angle_beta   90.00
_cell.angle_gamma   90.00
#
_symmetry.space_group_name_H-M   'P 1'
#
loop_
_entity.id
_entity.type
_entity.pdbx_description
1 polymer ?
#
loop_
_entity_poly.entity_id
_entity_poly.type
_entity_poly.pdbx_seq_one_letter_code
_entity_poly.pdbx_strand_id
1 'polypeptide(L)'
;MFGIVACPKCHAVRSVKLTHRTVGCQRCQYRMALDKVRIWERHNAQTELAGAIARVKNELAAPTLKTDEIFAPVATSHGDMRSRLLGTFPDGEIEEQVLLAQARDVRIPEEKARELLAALLANGTLCEPRPGWLVKV
;
A
#
# COMPACT_ATOMS: atom_id res chain seq x y z
N MET A 1 18.45 -25.51 -7.34
CA MET A 1 17.35 -24.56 -7.14
C MET A 1 17.52 -23.86 -5.81
N PHE A 2 17.49 -22.54 -5.82
CA PHE A 2 17.62 -21.68 -4.63
C PHE A 2 16.29 -21.00 -4.35
N GLY A 3 15.95 -20.85 -3.08
CA GLY A 3 14.77 -20.12 -2.63
C GLY A 3 15.20 -18.96 -1.75
N ILE A 4 14.47 -17.86 -1.78
CA ILE A 4 14.70 -16.73 -0.88
C ILE A 4 13.74 -16.87 0.29
N VAL A 5 14.29 -16.88 1.50
CA VAL A 5 13.53 -17.01 2.74
C VAL A 5 13.92 -15.91 3.70
N ALA A 6 12.94 -15.45 4.47
CA ALA A 6 13.15 -14.51 5.56
C ALA A 6 13.11 -15.26 6.89
N CYS A 7 14.06 -14.98 7.78
CA CYS A 7 14.03 -15.57 9.11
C CYS A 7 12.86 -15.02 9.92
N PRO A 8 11.98 -15.86 10.51
CA PRO A 8 10.84 -15.38 11.28
C PRO A 8 11.24 -14.67 12.59
N LYS A 9 12.45 -14.93 13.12
CA LYS A 9 12.93 -14.31 14.37
C LYS A 9 13.63 -12.98 14.18
N CYS A 10 14.49 -12.88 13.17
CA CYS A 10 15.34 -11.69 12.98
C CYS A 10 15.10 -10.97 11.65
N HIS A 11 14.11 -11.43 10.87
CA HIS A 11 13.73 -10.92 9.55
C HIS A 11 14.89 -10.82 8.56
N ALA A 12 15.97 -11.56 8.80
CA ALA A 12 17.11 -11.62 7.90
C ALA A 12 16.73 -12.39 6.64
N VAL A 13 16.77 -11.71 5.49
CA VAL A 13 16.53 -12.28 4.16
C VAL A 13 17.80 -12.97 3.67
N ARG A 14 17.68 -14.23 3.26
CA ARG A 14 18.78 -15.01 2.71
C ARG A 14 18.33 -15.95 1.61
N SER A 15 19.23 -16.22 0.68
CA SER A 15 19.09 -17.30 -0.27
C SER A 15 19.48 -18.62 0.39
N VAL A 16 18.66 -19.64 0.15
CA VAL A 16 18.86 -20.98 0.69
C VAL A 16 18.72 -21.99 -0.43
N LYS A 17 19.53 -23.04 -0.40
CA LYS A 17 19.41 -24.12 -1.37
C LYS A 17 18.22 -25.00 -0.98
N LEU A 18 17.21 -25.10 -1.85
CA LEU A 18 15.98 -25.87 -1.61
C LEU A 18 16.23 -27.39 -1.55
N THR A 19 17.48 -27.84 -1.74
CA THR A 19 17.89 -29.24 -1.55
C THR A 19 17.81 -29.69 -0.08
N HIS A 20 17.87 -28.76 0.88
CA HIS A 20 17.84 -29.10 2.32
C HIS A 20 16.47 -28.78 2.93
N ARG A 21 15.91 -29.71 3.71
CA ARG A 21 14.60 -29.55 4.37
C ARG A 21 14.58 -28.48 5.47
N THR A 22 15.73 -28.19 6.06
CA THR A 22 15.88 -27.24 7.17
C THR A 22 17.09 -26.33 6.94
N VAL A 23 16.97 -25.07 7.32
CA VAL A 23 18.06 -24.09 7.20
C VAL A 23 18.23 -23.34 8.52
N GLY A 24 19.48 -23.14 8.93
CA GLY A 24 19.82 -22.30 10.08
C GLY A 24 20.00 -20.84 9.68
N CYS A 25 19.45 -19.92 10.48
CA CYS A 25 19.82 -18.52 10.40
C CYS A 25 21.25 -18.33 10.91
N GLN A 26 22.19 -17.82 10.12
CA GLN A 26 23.52 -17.51 10.65
C GLN A 26 23.52 -16.31 11.64
N ARG A 27 22.44 -15.51 11.67
CA ARG A 27 22.35 -14.32 12.53
C ARG A 27 21.80 -14.62 13.93
N CYS A 28 20.78 -15.48 14.03
CA CYS A 28 20.17 -15.84 15.31
C CYS A 28 20.25 -17.34 15.65
N GLN A 29 20.96 -18.11 14.83
CA GLN A 29 21.09 -19.58 14.91
C GLN A 29 19.75 -20.35 14.91
N TYR A 30 18.63 -19.68 14.65
CA TYR A 30 17.32 -20.29 14.58
C TYR A 30 17.24 -21.27 13.39
N ARG A 31 16.87 -22.53 13.68
CA ARG A 31 16.61 -23.54 12.65
C ARG A 31 15.18 -23.40 12.17
N MET A 32 15.03 -23.08 10.89
CA MET A 32 13.74 -22.94 10.23
C MET A 32 13.55 -24.11 9.27
N ALA A 33 12.38 -24.73 9.30
CA ALA A 33 11.98 -25.75 8.34
C ALA A 33 11.46 -25.06 7.08
N LEU A 34 12.01 -25.42 5.90
CA LEU A 34 11.62 -24.81 4.62
C LEU A 34 10.15 -25.05 4.26
N ASP A 35 9.57 -26.12 4.81
CA ASP A 35 8.16 -26.48 4.69
C ASP A 35 7.22 -25.50 5.41
N LYS A 36 7.67 -24.89 6.50
CA LYS A 36 6.86 -24.01 7.36
C LYS A 36 7.13 -22.52 7.14
N VAL A 37 8.12 -22.17 6.33
CA VAL A 37 8.49 -20.78 6.06
C VAL A 37 8.06 -20.38 4.65
N ARG A 38 7.54 -19.17 4.53
CA ARG A 38 7.16 -18.61 3.23
C ARG A 38 8.42 -18.44 2.37
N ILE A 39 8.47 -19.16 1.25
CA ILE A 39 9.47 -18.97 0.20
C ILE A 39 8.97 -17.83 -0.69
N TRP A 40 9.73 -16.74 -0.74
CA TRP A 40 9.34 -15.53 -1.45
C TRP A 40 9.52 -15.68 -2.95
N GLU A 41 10.70 -16.13 -3.37
CA GLU A 41 11.02 -16.35 -4.77
C GLU A 41 11.89 -17.60 -4.93
N ARG A 42 11.74 -18.30 -6.06
CA ARG A 42 12.56 -19.47 -6.42
C ARG A 42 13.39 -19.13 -7.65
N HIS A 43 14.71 -19.20 -7.51
CA HIS A 43 15.66 -18.83 -8.54
C HIS A 43 16.58 -20.01 -8.86
N ASN A 44 16.82 -20.23 -10.16
CA ASN A 44 17.72 -21.28 -10.64
C ASN A 44 19.18 -20.80 -10.77
N ALA A 45 19.39 -19.49 -10.92
CA ALA A 45 20.71 -18.87 -11.09
C ALA A 45 21.12 -18.08 -9.85
N GLN A 46 22.39 -18.21 -9.44
CA GLN A 46 22.93 -17.53 -8.26
C GLN A 46 23.09 -16.01 -8.45
N THR A 47 23.26 -15.58 -9.70
CA THR A 47 23.44 -14.17 -10.08
C THR A 47 22.17 -13.33 -9.85
N GLU A 48 20.99 -13.93 -9.98
CA GLU A 48 19.69 -13.26 -9.76
C GLU A 48 19.32 -13.18 -8.27
N LEU A 49 19.97 -13.98 -7.41
CA LEU A 49 19.66 -14.03 -5.98
C LEU A 49 20.01 -12.73 -5.25
N ALA A 50 21.08 -12.05 -5.64
CA ALA A 50 21.51 -10.82 -4.96
C ALA A 50 20.48 -9.69 -5.14
N GLY A 51 19.96 -9.53 -6.37
CA GLY A 51 18.92 -8.55 -6.68
C GLY A 51 17.60 -8.88 -5.98
N ALA A 52 17.20 -10.15 -5.98
CA ALA A 52 15.97 -10.59 -5.34
C ALA A 52 16.05 -10.54 -3.79
N ILE A 53 17.21 -10.82 -3.18
CA ILE A 53 17.43 -10.59 -1.73
C ILE A 53 17.27 -9.10 -1.39
N ALA A 54 17.82 -8.21 -2.21
CA ALA A 54 17.68 -6.77 -1.99
C ALA A 54 16.22 -6.31 -2.08
N ARG A 55 15.47 -6.83 -3.05
CA ARG A 55 14.02 -6.58 -3.20
C ARG A 55 13.23 -7.05 -1.97
N VAL A 56 13.37 -8.32 -1.60
CA VAL A 56 12.67 -8.89 -0.44
C VAL A 56 13.07 -8.19 0.87
N LYS A 57 14.34 -7.76 1.01
CA LYS A 57 14.79 -6.96 2.16
C LYS A 57 14.15 -5.58 2.20
N ASN A 58 13.94 -4.96 1.04
CA ASN A 58 13.25 -3.68 0.93
C ASN A 58 11.77 -3.84 1.30
N GLU A 59 11.11 -4.89 0.79
CA GLU A 59 9.71 -5.22 1.14
C GLU A 59 9.51 -5.60 2.61
N LEU A 60 10.50 -6.22 3.26
CA LEU A 60 10.45 -6.51 4.70
C LEU A 60 10.79 -5.30 5.58
N ALA A 61 11.57 -4.35 5.06
CA ALA A 61 11.93 -3.12 5.77
C ALA A 61 10.86 -2.02 5.63
N ALA A 62 10.09 -2.05 4.53
CA ALA A 62 8.92 -1.22 4.34
C ALA A 62 7.71 -1.92 4.99
N PRO A 63 7.17 -1.44 6.12
CA PRO A 63 5.86 -1.90 6.54
C PRO A 63 4.87 -1.42 5.48
N THR A 64 4.35 -2.38 4.72
CA THR A 64 3.23 -2.27 3.78
C THR A 64 3.45 -1.36 2.58
N LEU A 65 3.49 -1.96 1.39
CA LEU A 65 2.52 -1.63 0.33
C LEU A 65 2.48 -2.80 -0.64
N LYS A 66 1.28 -3.37 -0.72
CA LYS A 66 0.95 -4.61 -1.38
C LYS A 66 1.16 -4.49 -2.88
N THR A 67 1.76 -5.53 -3.44
CA THR A 67 1.38 -6.11 -4.72
C THR A 67 -0.15 -6.26 -4.77
N ASP A 68 -0.81 -5.32 -5.46
CA ASP A 68 -2.03 -5.58 -6.24
C ASP A 68 -2.20 -4.40 -7.21
N GLU A 69 -1.37 -4.40 -8.26
CA GLU A 69 -1.56 -3.52 -9.41
C GLU A 69 -2.48 -4.23 -10.42
N ILE A 70 -3.79 -4.21 -10.14
CA ILE A 70 -4.80 -4.22 -11.20
C ILE A 70 -5.91 -3.26 -10.75
N PHE A 71 -5.94 -2.07 -11.37
CA PHE A 71 -6.87 -0.95 -11.15
C PHE A 71 -6.76 -0.16 -9.83
N ALA A 72 -5.86 0.83 -9.80
CA ALA A 72 -6.20 2.25 -9.57
C ALA A 72 -4.92 3.10 -9.49
N PRO A 73 -4.85 4.27 -10.13
CA PRO A 73 -3.62 5.05 -10.17
C PRO A 73 -3.39 5.82 -8.86
N VAL A 74 -2.13 5.78 -8.41
CA VAL A 74 -1.40 6.85 -7.71
C VAL A 74 -1.93 7.26 -6.33
N ALA A 75 -1.41 6.56 -5.31
CA ALA A 75 -1.33 7.08 -3.95
C ALA A 75 0.00 7.83 -3.75
N THR A 76 0.05 9.09 -4.17
CA THR A 76 1.01 10.07 -3.64
C THR A 76 0.20 11.17 -2.94
N SER A 77 0.34 11.31 -1.62
CA SER A 77 -0.26 12.38 -0.78
C SER A 77 -1.80 12.48 -0.74
N HIS A 78 -2.52 11.82 -1.65
CA HIS A 78 -3.97 11.98 -1.84
C HIS A 78 -4.84 11.33 -0.75
N GLY A 79 -4.38 10.25 -0.12
CA GLY A 79 -5.15 9.52 0.89
C GLY A 79 -5.43 10.37 2.15
N ASP A 80 -4.45 11.17 2.57
CA ASP A 80 -4.60 12.09 3.70
C ASP A 80 -5.56 13.23 3.36
N MET A 81 -5.36 13.88 2.20
CA MET A 81 -6.23 14.97 1.74
C MET A 81 -7.67 14.52 1.51
N ARG A 82 -7.91 13.33 0.94
CA ARG A 82 -9.26 12.77 0.75
C ARG A 82 -9.95 12.50 2.08
N SER A 83 -9.22 11.95 3.05
CA SER A 83 -9.76 11.68 4.39
C SER A 83 -10.13 12.98 5.11
N ARG A 84 -9.30 14.02 4.96
CA ARG A 84 -9.56 15.35 5.52
C ARG A 84 -10.76 16.04 4.86
N LEU A 85 -10.90 15.93 3.53
CA LEU A 85 -12.06 16.47 2.80
C LEU A 85 -13.36 15.73 3.15
N LEU A 86 -13.30 14.41 3.34
CA LEU A 86 -14.43 13.61 3.82
C LEU A 86 -14.79 13.94 5.28
N GLY A 87 -13.81 14.31 6.10
CA GLY A 87 -14.04 14.77 7.47
C GLY A 87 -14.69 16.15 7.58
N THR A 88 -14.55 17.00 6.56
CA THR A 88 -15.27 18.29 6.48
C THR A 88 -16.71 18.13 5.99
N PHE A 89 -17.05 17.00 5.38
CA PHE A 89 -18.41 16.75 4.88
C PHE A 89 -19.39 16.55 6.05
N PRO A 90 -20.51 17.27 6.09
CA PRO A 90 -21.59 16.95 7.02
C PRO A 90 -22.28 15.64 6.60
N ASP A 91 -22.98 14.98 7.54
CA ASP A 91 -23.79 13.77 7.29
C ASP A 91 -25.03 14.01 6.41
N GLY A 92 -25.04 15.06 5.58
CA GLY A 92 -26.17 15.47 4.75
C GLY A 92 -25.73 16.15 3.45
N GLU A 93 -26.66 16.87 2.83
CA GLU A 93 -26.37 17.64 1.61
C GLU A 93 -25.53 18.88 1.94
N ILE A 94 -24.48 19.12 1.16
CA ILE A 94 -23.66 20.33 1.22
C ILE A 94 -23.49 20.94 -0.16
N GLU A 95 -23.51 22.26 -0.26
CA GLU A 95 -23.18 22.96 -1.49
C GLU A 95 -21.69 22.82 -1.81
N GLU A 96 -21.36 22.58 -3.08
CA GLU A 96 -19.98 22.43 -3.55
C GLU A 96 -19.13 23.63 -3.11
N GLN A 97 -19.65 24.85 -3.23
CA GLN A 97 -18.92 26.07 -2.85
C GLN A 97 -18.61 26.14 -1.34
N VAL A 98 -19.55 25.69 -0.50
CA VAL A 98 -19.37 25.66 0.95
C VAL A 98 -18.31 24.64 1.32
N LEU A 99 -18.33 23.47 0.68
CA LEU A 99 -17.32 22.45 0.88
C LEU A 99 -15.94 22.91 0.39
N LEU A 100 -15.83 23.59 -0.76
CA LEU A 100 -14.57 24.15 -1.23
C LEU A 100 -14.02 25.21 -0.26
N ALA A 101 -14.88 26.02 0.35
CA ALA A 101 -14.49 26.96 1.40
C ALA A 101 -13.97 26.22 2.66
N GLN A 102 -14.63 25.14 3.09
CA GLN A 102 -14.18 24.31 4.21
C GLN A 102 -12.87 23.57 3.89
N ALA A 103 -12.70 23.10 2.65
CA ALA A 103 -11.47 22.48 2.17
C ALA A 103 -10.28 23.44 2.32
N ARG A 104 -10.48 24.73 2.01
CA ARG A 104 -9.46 25.76 2.20
C ARG A 104 -9.09 25.96 3.68
N ASP A 105 -10.05 25.87 4.59
CA ASP A 105 -9.82 25.95 6.04
C ASP A 105 -8.91 24.80 6.52
N VAL A 106 -9.10 23.61 5.96
CA VAL A 106 -8.22 22.45 6.20
C VAL A 106 -6.98 22.42 5.28
N ARG A 107 -6.54 23.56 4.74
CA ARG A 107 -5.33 23.70 3.90
C ARG A 107 -5.35 22.86 2.61
N ILE A 108 -6.52 22.57 2.04
CA ILE A 108 -6.65 21.94 0.74
C ILE A 108 -6.90 23.05 -0.31
N PRO A 109 -6.06 23.17 -1.35
CA PRO A 109 -6.29 24.14 -2.41
C PRO A 109 -7.52 23.78 -3.23
N GLU A 110 -8.26 24.79 -3.71
CA GLU A 110 -9.54 24.63 -4.40
C GLU A 110 -9.46 23.70 -5.62
N GLU A 111 -8.42 23.86 -6.44
CA GLU A 111 -8.18 23.00 -7.61
C GLU A 111 -8.05 21.52 -7.22
N LYS A 112 -7.34 21.26 -6.11
CA LYS A 112 -7.16 19.89 -5.59
C LYS A 112 -8.42 19.35 -4.93
N ALA A 113 -9.19 20.20 -4.27
CA ALA A 113 -10.49 19.82 -3.72
C ALA A 113 -11.47 19.41 -4.83
N ARG A 114 -11.52 20.15 -5.94
CA ARG A 114 -12.32 19.77 -7.12
C ARG A 114 -11.89 18.44 -7.74
N GLU A 115 -10.58 18.20 -7.87
CA GLU A 115 -10.06 16.92 -8.37
C GLU A 115 -10.48 15.75 -7.44
N LEU A 116 -10.36 15.95 -6.13
CA LEU A 116 -10.79 14.97 -5.13
C LEU A 116 -12.30 14.71 -5.16
N LEU A 117 -13.11 15.76 -5.36
CA LEU A 117 -14.55 15.66 -5.52
C LEU A 117 -14.94 14.84 -6.76
N ALA A 118 -14.34 15.14 -7.90
CA ALA A 118 -14.56 14.38 -9.13
C ALA A 118 -14.19 12.89 -8.94
N ALA A 119 -13.07 12.63 -8.25
CA ALA A 119 -12.68 11.27 -7.91
C ALA A 119 -13.67 10.59 -6.95
N LEU A 120 -14.22 11.30 -5.97
CA LEU A 120 -15.21 10.77 -5.01
C LEU A 120 -16.55 10.45 -5.69
N LEU A 121 -17.00 11.31 -6.60
CA LEU A 121 -18.18 11.09 -7.45
C LEU A 121 -17.97 9.88 -8.37
N ALA A 122 -16.81 9.78 -9.02
CA ALA A 122 -16.48 8.65 -9.90
C ALA A 122 -16.41 7.31 -9.16
N ASN A 123 -16.01 7.32 -7.89
CA ASN A 123 -15.95 6.13 -7.05
C ASN A 123 -17.31 5.81 -6.39
N GLY A 124 -18.35 6.63 -6.57
CA GLY A 124 -19.66 6.45 -5.96
C GLY A 124 -19.70 6.67 -4.44
N THR A 125 -18.70 7.34 -3.86
CA THR A 125 -18.68 7.72 -2.44
C THR A 125 -19.50 8.98 -2.18
N LEU A 126 -19.63 9.83 -3.19
CA LEU A 126 -20.50 11.00 -3.19
C LEU A 126 -21.47 10.88 -4.37
N CYS A 127 -22.64 11.49 -4.23
CA CYS A 127 -23.59 11.73 -5.31
C CYS A 127 -23.90 13.22 -5.43
N GLU A 128 -24.17 13.67 -6.66
CA GLU A 128 -24.72 15.01 -6.92
C GLU A 128 -26.23 14.86 -7.21
N PRO A 129 -27.12 14.98 -6.21
CA PRO A 129 -28.56 14.88 -6.43
C PRO A 129 -29.13 16.05 -7.25
N ARG A 130 -28.49 17.21 -7.17
CA ARG A 130 -28.86 18.43 -7.91
C ARG A 130 -27.59 19.26 -8.21
N PRO A 131 -27.57 20.04 -9.30
CA PRO A 131 -26.36 20.73 -9.73
C PRO A 131 -25.77 21.61 -8.60
N GLY A 132 -24.52 21.35 -8.24
CA GLY A 132 -23.81 22.10 -7.19
C GLY A 132 -24.11 21.67 -5.74
N TRP A 133 -24.86 20.60 -5.53
CA TRP A 133 -25.07 19.99 -4.21
C TRP A 133 -24.55 18.59 -4.16
N LEU A 134 -23.77 18.28 -3.14
CA LEU A 134 -23.12 17.00 -2.95
C LEU A 134 -23.68 16.31 -1.70
N VAL A 135 -23.91 15.01 -1.79
CA VAL A 135 -24.36 14.17 -0.68
C VAL A 135 -23.45 12.96 -0.57
N LYS A 136 -23.17 12.54 0.66
CA LYS A 136 -22.44 11.30 0.92
C LYS A 136 -23.39 10.11 0.82
N VAL A 137 -22.96 9.08 0.11
CA VAL A 137 -23.67 7.80 -0.07
C VAL A 137 -23.12 6.76 0.89
#